data_AF-H0EI72-F1
#
_entry.id   AF-H0EI72-F1
#
_cell.length_a   1.000
_cell.length_b   1.000
_cell.length_c   1.000
_cell.angle_alpha   90.00
_cell.angle_beta   90.00
_cell.angle_gamma   90.00
#
_symmetry.space_group_name_H-M   'P 1'
#
loop_
_entity.id
_entity.type
_entity.pdbx_description
1 polymer ?
#
loop_
_entity_poly.entity_id
_entity_poly.type
_entity_poly.pdbx_seq_one_letter_code
_entity_poly.pdbx_strand_id
1 'polypeptide(L)'
;MSEDFSNYWTAALYFKHPTNGSYMRVPNLPVTPLLGGSDGAKGGLTVYYTQFDLSNDRLSTQPITTFKPGFRMTVGSPAVTGTAHAGLSYQCQSGNNRGTITKTMPTGPCSAGIFTTHHFPACWDGVNLDSPDHQSHMYNTVTSEGFTNAGKCPSTHPVRVPQVTFETVWDTTKFNSMWTSGAKNPFVWSFEGTGAGTHADYMFGWKGDSLKNAMAKSECFYDGCGSIKKQPMATANKCTVKDFVAEPVDGWLAKLPGM
;
A
#
# COMPACT_ATOMS: atom_id res chain seq x y z
N MET A 1 -8.84 3.92 12.75
CA MET A 1 -8.37 3.94 14.16
C MET A 1 -8.13 5.39 14.55
N SER A 2 -8.42 5.82 15.79
CA SER A 2 -8.25 7.24 16.19
C SER A 2 -6.88 7.60 16.78
N GLU A 3 -6.04 6.58 16.97
CA GLU A 3 -4.72 6.72 17.63
C GLU A 3 -3.56 6.54 16.66
N ASP A 4 -3.87 6.33 15.40
CA ASP A 4 -2.90 6.18 14.32
C ASP A 4 -2.82 7.49 13.54
N PHE A 5 -1.69 8.18 13.66
CA PHE A 5 -1.34 9.40 12.92
C PHE A 5 -0.17 9.16 11.97
N SER A 6 0.07 7.90 11.62
CA SER A 6 1.11 7.53 10.65
C SER A 6 0.79 8.14 9.28
N ASN A 7 1.85 8.36 8.49
CA ASN A 7 1.70 8.77 7.10
C ASN A 7 1.87 7.54 6.20
N TYR A 8 0.96 7.40 5.25
CA TYR A 8 0.88 6.29 4.31
C TYR A 8 0.78 6.88 2.92
N TRP A 9 1.72 6.51 2.05
CA TRP A 9 1.76 7.06 0.71
C TRP A 9 2.08 5.98 -0.31
N THR A 10 1.50 6.11 -1.50
CA THR A 10 1.80 5.30 -2.67
C THR A 10 1.91 6.22 -3.89
N ALA A 11 2.68 5.78 -4.89
CA ALA A 11 2.75 6.50 -6.15
C ALA A 11 1.35 6.62 -6.78
N ALA A 12 1.03 7.81 -7.31
CA ALA A 12 -0.26 8.05 -7.94
C ALA A 12 -0.31 7.44 -9.34
N LEU A 13 -1.45 6.84 -9.70
CA LEU A 13 -1.70 6.34 -11.05
C LEU A 13 -2.34 7.42 -11.93
N TYR A 14 -1.89 7.51 -13.18
CA TYR A 14 -2.44 8.40 -14.19
C TYR A 14 -2.81 7.61 -15.45
N PHE A 15 -3.89 8.03 -16.11
CA PHE A 15 -4.23 7.63 -17.46
C PHE A 15 -3.58 8.59 -18.45
N LYS A 16 -2.72 8.09 -19.33
CA LYS A 16 -2.12 8.83 -20.44
C LYS A 16 -2.97 8.60 -21.69
N HIS A 17 -3.60 9.67 -22.18
CA HIS A 17 -4.50 9.62 -23.32
C HIS A 17 -3.76 9.12 -24.58
N PRO A 18 -4.22 8.03 -25.23
CA PRO A 18 -3.46 7.40 -26.30
C PRO A 18 -3.18 8.29 -27.53
N THR A 19 -4.08 9.23 -27.84
CA THR A 19 -3.95 10.07 -29.06
C THR A 19 -3.28 11.42 -28.83
N ASN A 20 -3.55 12.13 -27.73
CA ASN A 20 -3.04 13.47 -27.49
C ASN A 20 -1.98 13.53 -26.37
N GLY A 21 -1.71 12.41 -25.69
CA GLY A 21 -0.66 12.29 -24.66
C GLY A 21 -0.96 12.99 -23.33
N SER A 22 -2.11 13.64 -23.17
CA SER A 22 -2.50 14.29 -21.91
C SER A 22 -2.74 13.28 -20.78
N TYR A 23 -2.60 13.71 -19.55
CA TYR A 23 -2.70 12.87 -18.36
C TYR A 23 -3.97 13.20 -17.57
N MET A 24 -4.63 12.19 -17.05
CA MET A 24 -5.72 12.34 -16.09
C MET A 24 -5.39 11.49 -14.86
N ARG A 25 -5.45 12.08 -13.66
CA ARG A 25 -5.24 11.34 -12.43
C ARG A 25 -6.33 10.28 -12.27
N VAL A 26 -5.93 9.06 -11.94
CA VAL A 26 -6.87 7.97 -11.66
C VAL A 26 -7.26 8.05 -10.19
N PRO A 27 -8.55 8.22 -9.85
CA PRO A 27 -8.98 8.31 -8.47
C PRO A 27 -8.94 6.94 -7.78
N ASN A 28 -8.85 6.94 -6.46
CA ASN A 28 -8.94 5.71 -5.68
C ASN A 28 -10.38 5.37 -5.32
N LEU A 29 -10.71 4.08 -5.33
CA LEU A 29 -11.94 3.55 -4.73
C LEU A 29 -11.64 3.07 -3.32
N PRO A 30 -12.60 3.16 -2.38
CA PRO A 30 -12.52 2.41 -1.14
C PRO A 30 -12.28 0.92 -1.42
N VAL A 31 -11.23 0.36 -0.83
CA VAL A 31 -11.06 -1.09 -0.83
C VAL A 31 -12.22 -1.70 -0.05
N THR A 32 -12.72 -2.85 -0.49
CA THR A 32 -13.60 -3.71 0.31
C THR A 32 -12.74 -4.83 0.88
N PRO A 33 -12.27 -4.74 2.14
CA PRO A 33 -11.49 -5.80 2.76
C PRO A 33 -12.32 -7.08 2.87
N LEU A 34 -11.64 -8.22 2.87
CA LEU A 34 -12.31 -9.53 2.96
C LEU A 34 -13.19 -9.68 4.22
N LEU A 35 -12.84 -8.96 5.30
CA LEU A 35 -13.55 -9.03 6.59
C LEU A 35 -14.32 -7.73 6.93
N GLY A 36 -14.56 -6.86 5.95
CA GLY A 36 -15.34 -5.63 6.12
C GLY A 36 -14.59 -4.46 6.76
N GLY A 37 -15.32 -3.48 7.30
CA GLY A 37 -14.77 -2.32 8.03
C GLY A 37 -14.49 -1.07 7.19
N SER A 38 -14.79 -1.10 5.88
CA SER A 38 -14.67 0.07 5.00
C SER A 38 -16.01 0.74 4.66
N ASP A 39 -17.10 0.34 5.29
CA ASP A 39 -18.44 0.90 5.02
C ASP A 39 -18.45 2.42 5.24
N GLY A 40 -18.85 3.14 4.19
CA GLY A 40 -18.89 4.60 4.18
C GLY A 40 -17.53 5.29 3.99
N ALA A 41 -16.45 4.56 3.70
CA ALA A 41 -15.18 5.16 3.28
C ALA A 41 -15.34 5.86 1.92
N LYS A 42 -14.65 6.99 1.73
CA LYS A 42 -14.76 7.81 0.51
C LYS A 42 -13.58 7.69 -0.46
N GLY A 43 -12.54 6.96 -0.09
CA GLY A 43 -11.35 6.73 -0.90
C GLY A 43 -10.14 6.40 -0.03
N GLY A 44 -8.94 6.60 -0.57
CA GLY A 44 -7.67 6.32 0.10
C GLY A 44 -7.21 4.87 -0.10
N LEU A 45 -6.28 4.46 0.77
CA LEU A 45 -5.72 3.12 0.81
C LEU A 45 -6.13 2.42 2.10
N THR A 46 -6.16 1.09 2.10
CA THR A 46 -6.33 0.29 3.31
C THR A 46 -4.97 -0.18 3.82
N VAL A 47 -4.72 0.06 5.11
CA VAL A 47 -3.51 -0.36 5.80
C VAL A 47 -3.81 -1.54 6.70
N TYR A 48 -2.96 -2.55 6.64
CA TYR A 48 -2.98 -3.69 7.54
C TYR A 48 -1.70 -3.72 8.36
N TYR A 49 -1.84 -4.04 9.64
CA TYR A 49 -0.77 -4.44 10.53
C TYR A 49 -1.04 -5.87 10.96
N THR A 50 -0.15 -6.80 10.60
CA THR A 50 -0.29 -8.22 11.01
C THR A 50 0.92 -8.68 11.81
N GLN A 51 0.65 -9.51 12.81
CA GLN A 51 1.69 -10.13 13.64
C GLN A 51 2.36 -11.30 12.90
N PHE A 52 1.59 -12.06 12.11
CA PHE A 52 2.08 -13.22 11.35
C PHE A 52 1.32 -13.43 10.02
N ASP A 53 0.02 -13.68 10.06
CA ASP A 53 -0.85 -13.75 8.87
C ASP A 53 -2.26 -13.18 9.18
N LEU A 54 -3.26 -13.41 8.32
CA LEU A 54 -4.64 -12.91 8.54
C LEU A 54 -5.44 -13.68 9.60
N SER A 55 -4.93 -14.80 10.09
CA SER A 55 -5.67 -15.77 10.91
C SER A 55 -4.93 -16.18 12.19
N ASN A 56 -3.62 -15.96 12.27
CA ASN A 56 -2.74 -16.39 13.35
C ASN A 56 -1.80 -15.26 13.77
N ASP A 57 -1.51 -15.17 15.07
CA ASP A 57 -0.58 -14.17 15.62
C ASP A 57 0.83 -14.71 15.82
N ARG A 58 0.95 -16.00 16.18
CA ARG A 58 2.19 -16.72 16.52
C ARG A 58 3.11 -16.01 17.53
N LEU A 59 2.60 -15.10 18.35
CA LEU A 59 3.41 -14.24 19.24
C LEU A 59 4.22 -15.01 20.27
N SER A 60 3.73 -16.15 20.74
CA SER A 60 4.44 -17.03 21.69
C SER A 60 5.69 -17.68 21.11
N THR A 61 5.75 -17.84 19.79
CA THR A 61 6.85 -18.51 19.07
C THR A 61 7.66 -17.55 18.20
N GLN A 62 7.06 -16.43 17.78
CA GLN A 62 7.64 -15.42 16.92
C GLN A 62 7.24 -14.04 17.45
N PRO A 63 7.84 -13.59 18.57
CA PRO A 63 7.55 -12.27 19.11
C PRO A 63 7.96 -11.18 18.12
N ILE A 64 7.21 -10.08 18.12
CA ILE A 64 7.45 -8.92 17.26
C ILE A 64 7.77 -7.69 18.11
N THR A 65 8.60 -6.81 17.57
CA THR A 65 8.90 -5.50 18.14
C THR A 65 8.21 -4.44 17.32
N THR A 66 7.38 -3.61 17.94
CA THR A 66 6.68 -2.54 17.22
C THR A 66 7.62 -1.38 16.87
N PHE A 67 7.23 -0.65 15.83
CA PHE A 67 7.89 0.59 15.41
C PHE A 67 7.91 1.65 16.53
N LYS A 68 8.85 2.59 16.41
CA LYS A 68 9.07 3.68 17.38
C LYS A 68 8.94 5.05 16.68
N PRO A 69 8.70 6.15 17.42
CA PRO A 69 8.72 7.50 16.85
C PRO A 69 10.00 7.76 16.07
N GLY A 70 9.87 8.29 14.85
CA GLY A 70 10.97 8.50 13.91
C GLY A 70 11.20 7.33 12.95
N PHE A 71 10.52 6.19 13.13
CA PHE A 71 10.64 5.05 12.22
C PHE A 71 10.04 5.36 10.83
N ARG A 72 10.81 5.09 9.77
CA ARG A 72 10.39 5.28 8.37
C ARG A 72 10.89 4.11 7.54
N MET A 73 10.10 3.66 6.59
CA MET A 73 10.56 2.71 5.59
C MET A 73 9.82 2.89 4.27
N THR A 74 10.48 2.53 3.18
CA THR A 74 9.83 2.40 1.87
C THR A 74 9.90 0.95 1.39
N VAL A 75 9.08 0.62 0.40
CA VAL A 75 9.12 -0.65 -0.31
C VAL A 75 8.95 -0.41 -1.80
N GLY A 76 9.67 -1.19 -2.62
CA GLY A 76 9.73 -0.98 -4.06
C GLY A 76 10.63 0.19 -4.45
N SER A 77 10.76 0.43 -5.75
CA SER A 77 11.58 1.53 -6.26
C SER A 77 11.17 1.92 -7.68
N PRO A 78 11.04 3.22 -7.98
CA PRO A 78 10.69 3.69 -9.32
C PRO A 78 11.74 3.34 -10.39
N ALA A 79 12.97 3.04 -9.97
CA ALA A 79 14.07 2.67 -10.87
C ALA A 79 14.02 1.21 -11.36
N VAL A 80 13.09 0.38 -10.86
CA VAL A 80 13.01 -1.03 -11.25
C VAL A 80 12.47 -1.16 -12.67
N THR A 81 13.23 -1.86 -13.52
CA THR A 81 12.87 -2.18 -14.91
C THR A 81 12.62 -3.67 -15.14
N GLY A 82 12.97 -4.53 -14.17
CA GLY A 82 12.82 -5.98 -14.23
C GLY A 82 11.57 -6.50 -13.51
N THR A 83 11.71 -7.65 -12.85
CA THR A 83 10.62 -8.26 -12.07
C THR A 83 10.53 -7.61 -10.69
N ALA A 84 9.32 -7.21 -10.29
CA ALA A 84 9.08 -6.75 -8.92
C ALA A 84 9.38 -7.86 -7.90
N HIS A 85 9.88 -7.49 -6.71
CA HIS A 85 10.03 -8.45 -5.63
C HIS A 85 8.66 -8.94 -5.14
N ALA A 86 8.64 -10.08 -4.45
CA ALA A 86 7.41 -10.62 -3.91
C ALA A 86 6.76 -9.63 -2.92
N GLY A 87 5.45 -9.46 -3.02
CA GLY A 87 4.68 -8.52 -2.21
C GLY A 87 4.39 -7.17 -2.85
N LEU A 88 4.91 -6.93 -4.07
CA LEU A 88 4.48 -5.83 -4.94
C LEU A 88 3.69 -6.40 -6.10
N SER A 89 2.38 -6.19 -6.08
CA SER A 89 1.52 -6.87 -7.04
C SER A 89 0.29 -6.09 -7.47
N TYR A 90 -0.29 -6.61 -8.54
CA TYR A 90 -1.44 -6.07 -9.24
C TYR A 90 -2.50 -7.16 -9.39
N GLN A 91 -3.76 -6.75 -9.39
CA GLN A 91 -4.87 -7.60 -9.81
C GLN A 91 -5.85 -6.79 -10.63
N CYS A 92 -6.40 -7.39 -11.68
CA CYS A 92 -7.41 -6.79 -12.53
C CYS A 92 -8.81 -7.18 -12.02
N GLN A 93 -9.50 -6.25 -11.38
CA GLN A 93 -10.77 -6.59 -10.72
C GLN A 93 -11.92 -6.71 -11.71
N SER A 94 -12.82 -7.67 -11.42
CA SER A 94 -14.08 -7.86 -12.13
C SER A 94 -15.23 -8.10 -11.14
N GLY A 95 -16.10 -7.09 -10.99
CA GLY A 95 -17.10 -7.06 -9.92
C GLY A 95 -16.42 -7.20 -8.55
N ASN A 96 -16.86 -8.17 -7.75
CA ASN A 96 -16.27 -8.46 -6.43
C ASN A 96 -15.04 -9.39 -6.50
N ASN A 97 -14.66 -9.87 -7.68
CA ASN A 97 -13.49 -10.73 -7.84
C ASN A 97 -12.23 -9.85 -8.00
N ARG A 98 -11.24 -10.06 -7.13
CA ARG A 98 -9.95 -9.34 -7.21
C ARG A 98 -9.16 -9.71 -8.46
N GLY A 99 -9.32 -10.92 -9.00
CA GLY A 99 -8.60 -11.41 -10.17
C GLY A 99 -7.25 -12.07 -9.82
N THR A 100 -6.51 -12.50 -10.84
CA THR A 100 -5.20 -13.15 -10.68
C THR A 100 -4.15 -12.14 -10.24
N ILE A 101 -3.26 -12.55 -9.32
CA ILE A 101 -2.11 -11.75 -8.89
C ILE A 101 -1.03 -11.75 -9.96
N THR A 102 -0.58 -10.56 -10.35
CA THR A 102 0.50 -10.33 -11.32
C THR A 102 1.55 -9.37 -10.74
N LYS A 103 2.79 -9.44 -11.25
CA LYS A 103 3.90 -8.57 -10.82
C LYS A 103 4.04 -7.27 -11.63
N THR A 104 3.13 -7.06 -12.57
CA THR A 104 3.07 -5.89 -13.44
C THR A 104 1.61 -5.53 -13.68
N MET A 105 1.40 -4.33 -14.20
CA MET A 105 0.10 -3.79 -14.55
C MET A 105 -0.69 -4.76 -15.44
N PRO A 106 -2.04 -4.78 -15.35
CA PRO A 106 -2.89 -5.53 -16.26
C PRO A 106 -2.60 -5.22 -17.74
N THR A 107 -2.82 -6.20 -18.61
CA THR A 107 -2.61 -6.05 -20.07
C THR A 107 -3.90 -5.65 -20.82
N GLY A 108 -5.00 -5.48 -20.10
CA GLY A 108 -6.28 -5.06 -20.65
C GLY A 108 -7.17 -4.38 -19.60
N PRO A 109 -8.35 -3.89 -20.03
CA PRO A 109 -9.25 -3.13 -19.17
C PRO A 109 -9.81 -3.97 -18.03
N CYS A 110 -9.89 -3.36 -16.84
CA CYS A 110 -10.45 -3.97 -15.63
C CYS A 110 -11.83 -3.38 -15.36
N SER A 111 -12.87 -4.21 -15.27
CA SER A 111 -14.25 -3.74 -15.15
C SER A 111 -14.58 -3.15 -13.78
N ALA A 112 -13.77 -3.44 -12.75
CA ALA A 112 -13.93 -2.89 -11.40
C ALA A 112 -12.68 -2.17 -10.87
N GLY A 113 -11.72 -1.84 -11.74
CA GLY A 113 -10.49 -1.13 -11.35
C GLY A 113 -9.24 -2.01 -11.26
N ILE A 114 -8.11 -1.35 -11.04
CA ILE A 114 -6.81 -2.00 -10.81
C ILE A 114 -6.55 -2.04 -9.31
N PHE A 115 -6.36 -3.23 -8.77
CA PHE A 115 -5.96 -3.45 -7.38
C PHE A 115 -4.44 -3.51 -7.29
N THR A 116 -3.86 -2.85 -6.30
CA THR A 116 -2.42 -2.87 -6.02
C THR A 116 -2.16 -3.21 -4.57
N THR A 117 -1.12 -4.02 -4.33
CA THR A 117 -0.69 -4.44 -3.01
C THR A 117 0.78 -4.13 -2.80
N HIS A 118 1.12 -3.59 -1.63
CA HIS A 118 2.50 -3.31 -1.20
C HIS A 118 2.74 -3.91 0.17
N HIS A 119 3.45 -5.04 0.23
CA HIS A 119 3.90 -5.67 1.46
C HIS A 119 5.29 -5.17 1.84
N PHE A 120 5.39 -4.49 2.98
CA PHE A 120 6.66 -3.98 3.49
C PHE A 120 7.52 -5.09 4.09
N PRO A 121 8.85 -4.91 4.12
CA PRO A 121 9.75 -5.82 4.83
C PRO A 121 9.42 -5.95 6.32
N ALA A 122 9.69 -7.13 6.90
CA ALA A 122 9.31 -7.48 8.27
C ALA A 122 10.48 -7.76 9.21
N CYS A 123 11.71 -7.60 8.74
CA CYS A 123 12.94 -7.80 9.50
C CYS A 123 13.72 -6.50 9.58
N TRP A 124 14.04 -6.06 10.79
CA TRP A 124 14.68 -4.79 11.12
C TRP A 124 16.07 -5.04 11.71
N ASP A 125 17.03 -4.16 11.43
CA ASP A 125 18.40 -4.22 11.97
C ASP A 125 18.50 -4.07 13.49
N GLY A 126 17.43 -3.57 14.13
CA GLY A 126 17.36 -3.39 15.57
C GLY A 126 18.00 -2.10 16.09
N VAL A 127 18.54 -1.28 15.19
CA VAL A 127 19.36 -0.10 15.51
C VAL A 127 18.79 1.16 14.88
N ASN A 128 18.61 1.17 13.55
CA ASN A 128 18.32 2.38 12.80
C ASN A 128 16.81 2.55 12.60
N LEU A 129 16.25 3.67 13.04
CA LEU A 129 14.84 3.98 12.79
C LEU A 129 14.58 4.39 11.33
N ASP A 130 15.62 4.82 10.64
CA ASP A 130 15.59 5.20 9.24
C ASP A 130 17.01 5.03 8.67
N SER A 131 17.11 4.89 7.35
CA SER A 131 18.38 4.88 6.61
C SER A 131 18.31 5.92 5.48
N PRO A 132 19.45 6.38 4.91
CA PRO A 132 19.43 7.39 3.84
C PRO A 132 18.59 7.01 2.61
N ASP A 133 18.43 5.71 2.37
CA ASP A 133 17.61 5.14 1.29
C ASP A 133 16.22 4.65 1.77
N HIS A 134 15.90 4.85 3.05
CA HIS A 134 14.70 4.39 3.74
C HIS A 134 14.45 2.86 3.69
N GLN A 135 15.46 2.07 3.31
CA GLN A 135 15.32 0.63 3.04
C GLN A 135 16.39 -0.23 3.68
N SER A 136 17.66 0.19 3.69
CA SER A 136 18.79 -0.64 4.14
C SER A 136 18.76 -1.09 5.61
N HIS A 137 17.96 -0.44 6.46
CA HIS A 137 17.73 -0.88 7.84
C HIS A 137 16.65 -1.97 7.95
N MET A 138 16.03 -2.34 6.83
CA MET A 138 14.96 -3.32 6.69
C MET A 138 15.36 -4.43 5.71
N TYR A 139 14.82 -5.63 5.92
CA TYR A 139 15.10 -6.79 5.09
C TYR A 139 13.85 -7.58 4.76
N ASN A 140 13.63 -7.82 3.46
CA ASN A 140 12.46 -8.55 2.98
C ASN A 140 12.76 -10.05 2.87
N THR A 141 12.01 -10.87 3.61
CA THR A 141 12.07 -12.34 3.55
C THR A 141 10.79 -12.96 2.97
N VAL A 142 9.86 -12.14 2.49
CA VAL A 142 8.63 -12.60 1.82
C VAL A 142 8.99 -13.14 0.43
N THR A 143 8.50 -14.33 0.10
CA THR A 143 8.76 -15.02 -1.18
C THR A 143 7.51 -15.34 -1.98
N SER A 144 6.33 -15.08 -1.41
CA SER A 144 5.01 -15.32 -2.00
C SER A 144 4.14 -14.07 -1.91
N GLU A 145 3.11 -14.02 -2.76
CA GLU A 145 2.12 -12.95 -2.75
C GLU A 145 1.02 -13.20 -1.71
N GLY A 146 0.34 -12.13 -1.29
CA GLY A 146 -0.72 -12.15 -0.30
C GLY A 146 -0.20 -12.07 1.14
N PHE A 147 -1.11 -12.22 2.10
CA PHE A 147 -0.82 -12.08 3.53
C PHE A 147 -0.17 -13.34 4.12
N THR A 148 0.97 -13.71 3.57
CA THR A 148 1.81 -14.81 4.05
C THR A 148 2.87 -14.28 5.01
N ASN A 149 3.17 -15.05 6.06
CA ASN A 149 4.21 -14.68 7.00
C ASN A 149 5.61 -14.59 6.34
N ALA A 150 6.32 -13.51 6.62
CA ALA A 150 7.72 -13.34 6.28
C ALA A 150 8.60 -14.46 6.87
N GLY A 151 9.56 -14.97 6.10
CA GLY A 151 10.53 -15.99 6.55
C GLY A 151 11.42 -15.53 7.72
N LYS A 152 12.25 -16.45 8.24
CA LYS A 152 13.16 -16.17 9.37
C LYS A 152 14.06 -14.96 9.06
N CYS A 153 14.14 -14.04 10.01
CA CYS A 153 14.98 -12.87 9.89
C CYS A 153 16.48 -13.23 9.91
N PRO A 154 17.30 -12.64 9.03
CA PRO A 154 18.74 -12.89 8.99
C PRO A 154 19.44 -12.25 10.18
N SER A 155 20.69 -12.64 10.45
CA SER A 155 21.48 -12.08 11.56
C SER A 155 21.78 -10.59 11.40
N THR A 156 21.77 -10.07 10.18
CA THR A 156 21.93 -8.63 9.90
C THR A 156 20.68 -7.81 10.23
N HIS A 157 19.51 -8.46 10.27
CA HIS A 157 18.22 -7.82 10.54
C HIS A 157 17.39 -8.65 11.52
N PRO A 158 17.90 -8.89 12.74
CA PRO A 158 17.39 -9.96 13.60
C PRO A 158 16.05 -9.66 14.26
N VAL A 159 15.57 -8.41 14.20
CA VAL A 159 14.36 -7.99 14.91
C VAL A 159 13.14 -8.11 13.99
N ARG A 160 12.22 -9.01 14.32
CA ARG A 160 10.93 -9.07 13.63
C ARG A 160 10.05 -7.90 14.04
N VAL A 161 9.40 -7.27 13.07
CA VAL A 161 8.44 -6.17 13.27
C VAL A 161 7.07 -6.55 12.71
N PRO A 162 5.98 -5.82 13.02
CA PRO A 162 4.69 -6.03 12.37
C PRO A 162 4.81 -5.92 10.85
N GLN A 163 4.13 -6.81 10.13
CA GLN A 163 4.02 -6.70 8.67
C GLN A 163 3.01 -5.62 8.32
N VAL A 164 3.49 -4.57 7.66
CA VAL A 164 2.64 -3.51 7.10
C VAL A 164 2.30 -3.87 5.67
N THR A 165 1.02 -3.77 5.32
CA THR A 165 0.55 -3.99 3.94
C THR A 165 -0.39 -2.87 3.54
N PHE A 166 -0.19 -2.32 2.34
CA PHE A 166 -1.16 -1.41 1.73
C PHE A 166 -1.93 -2.14 0.63
N GLU A 167 -3.23 -1.92 0.60
CA GLU A 167 -4.10 -2.26 -0.52
C GLU A 167 -4.71 -0.98 -1.08
N THR A 168 -4.64 -0.79 -2.39
CA THR A 168 -5.21 0.38 -3.08
C THR A 168 -5.95 -0.07 -4.33
N VAL A 169 -7.18 0.42 -4.53
CA VAL A 169 -7.94 0.24 -5.77
C VAL A 169 -7.94 1.55 -6.56
N TRP A 170 -7.57 1.48 -7.82
CA TRP A 170 -7.59 2.59 -8.78
C TRP A 170 -8.80 2.46 -9.70
N ASP A 171 -9.67 3.47 -9.73
CA ASP A 171 -10.87 3.50 -10.58
C ASP A 171 -10.50 3.73 -12.04
N THR A 172 -10.16 2.65 -12.73
CA THR A 172 -9.83 2.70 -14.17
C THR A 172 -11.05 2.65 -15.07
N THR A 173 -12.25 2.49 -14.52
CA THR A 173 -13.45 2.09 -15.28
C THR A 173 -13.85 3.11 -16.35
N LYS A 174 -13.72 4.40 -16.02
CA LYS A 174 -14.03 5.52 -16.91
C LYS A 174 -13.10 5.63 -18.12
N PHE A 175 -11.96 4.95 -18.08
CA PHE A 175 -10.96 4.96 -19.15
C PHE A 175 -11.01 3.72 -20.03
N ASN A 176 -11.76 2.68 -19.63
CA ASN A 176 -11.78 1.39 -20.34
C ASN A 176 -12.19 1.53 -21.81
N SER A 177 -13.15 2.41 -22.13
CA SER A 177 -13.58 2.65 -23.53
C SER A 177 -12.52 3.37 -24.38
N MET A 178 -11.52 3.99 -23.75
CA MET A 178 -10.40 4.65 -24.42
C MET A 178 -9.17 3.73 -24.51
N TRP A 179 -9.20 2.55 -23.90
CA TRP A 179 -8.14 1.55 -24.04
C TRP A 179 -8.49 0.58 -25.18
N THR A 180 -7.88 0.81 -26.34
CA THR A 180 -8.03 -0.08 -27.49
C THR A 180 -7.33 -1.41 -27.25
N SER A 181 -8.01 -2.51 -27.58
CA SER A 181 -7.44 -3.86 -27.47
C SER A 181 -6.10 -3.98 -28.22
N GLY A 182 -5.11 -4.60 -27.58
CA GLY A 182 -3.76 -4.77 -28.13
C GLY A 182 -2.85 -3.54 -28.09
N ALA A 183 -3.35 -2.37 -27.66
CA ALA A 183 -2.50 -1.19 -27.44
C ALA A 183 -1.68 -1.31 -26.15
N LYS A 184 -0.60 -0.52 -26.08
CA LYS A 184 0.17 -0.33 -24.86
C LYS A 184 -0.76 0.10 -23.72
N ASN A 185 -0.49 -0.40 -22.52
CA ASN A 185 -1.23 0.01 -21.33
C ASN A 185 -1.16 1.55 -21.17
N PRO A 186 -2.30 2.26 -21.13
CA PRO A 186 -2.34 3.72 -21.02
C PRO A 186 -2.14 4.20 -19.58
N PHE A 187 -2.15 3.31 -18.58
CA PHE A 187 -1.91 3.65 -17.19
C PHE A 187 -0.41 3.72 -16.90
N VAL A 188 0.00 4.82 -16.30
CA VAL A 188 1.38 5.11 -15.92
C VAL A 188 1.43 5.59 -14.48
N TRP A 189 2.48 5.22 -13.77
CA TRP A 189 2.76 5.84 -12.47
C TRP A 189 3.19 7.29 -12.65
N SER A 190 3.08 8.08 -11.57
CA SER A 190 3.49 9.50 -11.53
C SER A 190 4.96 9.76 -11.88
N PHE A 191 5.79 8.72 -12.02
CA PHE A 191 7.20 8.78 -12.44
C PHE A 191 7.45 8.17 -13.84
N GLU A 192 6.41 7.79 -14.60
CA GLU A 192 6.47 7.13 -15.93
C GLU A 192 7.40 5.91 -16.06
N GLY A 193 7.73 5.22 -14.97
CA GLY A 193 8.52 3.97 -15.02
C GLY A 193 7.68 2.73 -15.35
N THR A 194 8.22 1.55 -15.05
CA THR A 194 7.54 0.29 -15.33
C THR A 194 6.49 -0.05 -14.26
N GLY A 195 5.59 -0.99 -14.55
CA GLY A 195 4.71 -1.56 -13.52
C GLY A 195 5.50 -2.19 -12.35
N ALA A 196 6.70 -2.71 -12.58
CA ALA A 196 7.52 -3.24 -11.50
C ALA A 196 8.10 -2.15 -10.58
N GLY A 197 8.08 -0.88 -11.00
CA GLY A 197 8.60 0.25 -10.23
C GLY A 197 7.66 0.81 -9.17
N THR A 198 6.51 0.17 -8.95
CA THR A 198 5.57 0.61 -7.90
C THR A 198 6.25 0.61 -6.54
N HIS A 199 5.89 1.59 -5.71
CA HIS A 199 6.46 1.75 -4.39
C HIS A 199 5.45 2.39 -3.43
N ALA A 200 5.76 2.26 -2.15
CA ALA A 200 4.98 2.79 -1.07
C ALA A 200 5.89 3.23 0.09
N ASP A 201 5.39 4.18 0.87
CA ASP A 201 6.14 4.86 1.92
C ASP A 201 5.34 4.79 3.22
N TYR A 202 6.04 4.44 4.29
CA TYR A 202 5.50 4.35 5.62
C TYR A 202 6.30 5.25 6.58
N MET A 203 5.59 6.15 7.27
CA MET A 203 6.14 6.93 8.37
C MET A 203 5.33 6.67 9.63
N PHE A 204 5.97 6.12 10.66
CA PHE A 204 5.30 5.78 11.91
C PHE A 204 4.77 7.02 12.64
N GLY A 205 3.51 6.95 13.09
CA GLY A 205 2.86 8.01 13.84
C GLY A 205 1.81 7.52 14.84
N TRP A 206 1.88 6.26 15.29
CA TRP A 206 0.97 5.80 16.34
C TRP A 206 1.21 6.54 17.66
N LYS A 207 0.12 6.89 18.33
CA LYS A 207 0.14 7.61 19.60
C LYS A 207 0.60 6.70 20.73
N GLY A 208 1.67 7.11 21.44
CA GLY A 208 2.16 6.41 22.63
C GLY A 208 2.37 4.91 22.38
N ASP A 209 1.87 4.08 23.30
CA ASP A 209 2.00 2.62 23.21
C ASP A 209 0.85 1.94 22.46
N SER A 210 -0.04 2.67 21.77
CA SER A 210 -1.26 2.09 21.19
C SER A 210 -0.98 0.98 20.18
N LEU A 211 0.03 1.14 19.30
CA LEU A 211 0.44 0.05 18.39
C LEU A 211 1.00 -1.16 19.15
N LYS A 212 1.86 -0.92 20.15
CA LYS A 212 2.44 -1.99 20.98
C LYS A 212 1.35 -2.79 21.68
N ASN A 213 0.37 -2.10 22.27
CA ASN A 213 -0.75 -2.72 22.96
C ASN A 213 -1.66 -3.50 22.00
N ALA A 214 -1.83 -3.01 20.76
CA ALA A 214 -2.53 -3.75 19.72
C ALA A 214 -1.77 -5.02 19.30
N MET A 215 -0.49 -4.89 18.99
CA MET A 215 0.34 -5.97 18.47
C MET A 215 0.67 -7.05 19.50
N ALA A 216 0.52 -6.76 20.80
CA ALA A 216 0.70 -7.74 21.89
C ALA A 216 -0.52 -8.64 22.15
N LYS A 217 -1.62 -8.44 21.41
CA LYS A 217 -2.91 -9.07 21.65
C LYS A 217 -3.27 -10.03 20.52
N SER A 218 -3.71 -11.22 20.88
CA SER A 218 -4.11 -12.27 19.92
C SER A 218 -5.44 -11.96 19.24
N GLU A 219 -6.28 -11.11 19.83
CA GLU A 219 -7.56 -10.69 19.23
C GLU A 219 -7.40 -9.62 18.13
N CYS A 220 -6.21 -9.06 17.95
CA CYS A 220 -5.97 -7.94 17.04
C CYS A 220 -5.77 -8.38 15.59
N PHE A 221 -6.76 -9.08 15.05
CA PHE A 221 -6.98 -9.29 13.62
C PHE A 221 -8.04 -8.31 13.13
N TYR A 222 -7.72 -7.52 12.09
CA TYR A 222 -8.66 -6.56 11.49
C TYR A 222 -9.30 -5.61 12.52
N ASP A 223 -10.64 -5.53 12.54
CA ASP A 223 -11.44 -4.69 13.41
C ASP A 223 -11.71 -5.35 14.78
N GLY A 224 -11.21 -6.57 15.02
CA GLY A 224 -11.36 -7.30 16.29
C GLY A 224 -10.50 -6.75 17.44
N CYS A 225 -9.64 -5.77 17.16
CA CYS A 225 -8.70 -5.26 18.15
C CYS A 225 -9.38 -4.34 19.18
N GLY A 226 -9.87 -4.93 20.27
CA GLY A 226 -10.49 -4.20 21.39
C GLY A 226 -9.55 -3.25 22.13
N SER A 227 -8.23 -3.39 21.91
CA SER A 227 -7.21 -2.51 22.50
C SER A 227 -6.95 -1.23 21.71
N ILE A 228 -7.58 -1.04 20.55
CA ILE A 228 -7.49 0.20 19.76
C ILE A 228 -8.79 0.98 19.85
N LYS A 229 -8.68 2.30 20.07
CA LYS A 229 -9.82 3.19 19.97
C LYS A 229 -10.26 3.37 18.51
N LYS A 230 -11.47 2.91 18.21
CA LYS A 230 -12.13 3.09 16.91
C LYS A 230 -12.73 4.48 16.78
N GLN A 231 -12.94 4.90 15.53
CA GLN A 231 -13.68 6.12 15.20
C GLN A 231 -14.67 5.86 14.07
N PRO A 232 -15.78 6.60 14.00
CA PRO A 232 -16.70 6.52 12.87
C PRO A 232 -16.00 6.85 11.55
N MET A 233 -16.38 6.16 10.48
CA MET A 233 -15.79 6.39 9.15
C MET A 233 -16.03 7.82 8.64
N ALA A 234 -17.17 8.43 9.01
CA ALA A 234 -17.44 9.84 8.74
C ALA A 234 -16.41 10.81 9.37
N THR A 235 -15.79 10.42 10.48
CA THR A 235 -14.68 11.17 11.10
C THR A 235 -13.37 10.88 10.38
N ALA A 236 -13.08 9.61 10.08
CA ALA A 236 -11.88 9.22 9.35
C ALA A 236 -11.80 9.89 7.97
N ASN A 237 -12.92 9.98 7.25
CA ASN A 237 -13.04 10.66 5.94
C ASN A 237 -12.71 12.17 5.98
N LYS A 238 -12.57 12.78 7.16
CA LYS A 238 -12.12 14.18 7.29
C LYS A 238 -10.59 14.30 7.26
N CYS A 239 -9.86 13.19 7.40
CA CYS A 239 -8.41 13.14 7.28
C CYS A 239 -8.03 13.38 5.81
N THR A 240 -7.82 14.65 5.48
CA THR A 240 -7.48 15.12 4.14
C THR A 240 -6.31 16.09 4.25
N VAL A 241 -5.40 16.03 3.29
CA VAL A 241 -4.28 16.96 3.20
C VAL A 241 -4.70 18.11 2.30
N LYS A 242 -4.54 19.34 2.79
CA LYS A 242 -4.77 20.54 1.97
C LYS A 242 -3.66 20.64 0.94
N ASP A 243 -3.99 21.13 -0.25
CA ASP A 243 -2.95 21.51 -1.21
C ASP A 243 -2.02 22.56 -0.59
N PHE A 244 -0.73 22.32 -0.70
CA PHE A 244 0.35 23.19 -0.23
C PHE A 244 1.42 23.43 -1.30
N VAL A 245 1.33 22.75 -2.45
CA VAL A 245 2.27 22.89 -3.58
C VAL A 245 1.70 23.86 -4.62
N ALA A 246 0.38 24.01 -4.68
CA ALA A 246 -0.32 24.87 -5.66
C ALA A 246 -0.01 24.48 -7.12
N GLU A 247 0.05 23.17 -7.37
CA GLU A 247 0.24 22.59 -8.70
C GLU A 247 -1.04 21.89 -9.16
N PRO A 248 -1.46 22.03 -10.43
CA PRO A 248 -2.59 21.28 -10.97
C PRO A 248 -2.33 19.76 -10.95
N VAL A 249 -3.10 19.03 -10.14
CA VAL A 249 -3.05 17.55 -10.05
C VAL A 249 -4.30 16.85 -10.54
N ASP A 250 -5.35 17.62 -10.85
CA ASP A 250 -6.65 17.14 -11.30
C ASP A 250 -7.00 17.71 -12.69
N GLY A 251 -7.90 17.04 -13.40
CA GLY A 251 -8.26 17.37 -14.77
C GLY A 251 -7.27 16.82 -15.80
N TRP A 252 -7.43 17.23 -17.06
CA TRP A 252 -6.49 16.87 -18.13
C TRP A 252 -5.24 17.74 -18.04
N LEU A 253 -4.10 17.11 -17.82
CA LEU A 253 -2.80 17.74 -17.65
C LEU A 253 -1.95 17.52 -18.91
N ALA A 254 -1.20 18.54 -19.33
CA ALA A 254 -0.26 18.42 -20.45
C ALA A 254 1.01 17.61 -20.09
N LYS A 255 1.36 17.57 -18.79
CA LYS A 255 2.48 16.84 -18.21
C LYS A 255 2.11 16.31 -16.83
N LEU A 256 2.86 15.35 -16.31
CA LEU A 256 2.68 14.89 -14.94
C LEU A 256 3.10 15.98 -13.94
N PRO A 257 2.43 16.08 -12.78
CA PRO A 257 2.85 16.96 -11.71
C PRO A 257 4.27 16.65 -11.23
N GLY A 258 5.05 17.68 -10.92
CA GLY A 258 6.43 17.57 -10.44
C GLY A 258 7.51 17.30 -11.52
N MET A 259 7.12 17.22 -12.80
CA MET A 259 8.02 17.00 -13.95
C MET A 259 8.30 18.28 -14.74
#